data_AF-A0A3D4T0X1-F1
#
_entry.id   AF-A0A3D4T0X1-F1
#
_cell.length_a   1.000
_cell.length_b   1.000
_cell.length_c   1.000
_cell.angle_alpha   90.00
_cell.angle_beta   90.00
_cell.angle_gamma   90.00
#
_symmetry.space_group_name_H-M   'P 1'
#
loop_
_entity.id
_entity.type
_entity.pdbx_description
1 polymer ?
#
loop_
_entity_poly.entity_id
_entity_poly.type
_entity_poly.pdbx_seq_one_letter_code
_entity_poly.pdbx_strand_id
1 'polypeptide(L)' 'MILINVRFRPLPEYLENFREVVTDFTDAARAEDGCLFFQWYRNTDDPEEYLLIEAYKDGTDVAHVQSDHFKAACEM' A
#
# COMPACT_ATOMS: atom_id res chain seq x y z
N MET A 1 -15.06 2.17 10.34
CA MET A 1 -14.00 1.97 9.34
C MET A 1 -12.67 2.19 10.02
N ILE A 2 -11.62 1.54 9.52
CA ILE A 2 -10.24 1.78 9.95
C ILE A 2 -9.55 2.56 8.84
N LEU A 3 -8.92 3.68 9.19
CA LEU A 3 -8.10 4.50 8.28
C LEU A 3 -6.64 4.34 8.66
N ILE A 4 -5.80 3.99 7.70
CA ILE A 4 -4.38 3.77 7.90
C ILE A 4 -3.61 4.68 6.94
N ASN A 5 -2.61 5.37 7.48
CA ASN A 5 -1.67 6.19 6.72
C ASN A 5 -0.28 5.58 6.85
N VAL A 6 0.31 5.18 5.74
CA VAL A 6 1.67 4.61 5.69
C VAL A 6 2.57 5.57 4.93
N ARG A 7 3.63 6.06 5.61
CA ARG A 7 4.73 6.75 4.94
C ARG A 7 5.77 5.71 4.56
N PHE A 8 6.07 5.64 3.28
CA PHE A 8 6.95 4.63 2.71
C PHE A 8 8.03 5.29 1.86
N ARG A 9 9.28 4.91 2.09
CA ARG A 9 10.41 5.32 1.27
C ARG A 9 10.95 4.07 0.55
N PRO A 10 10.75 3.95 -0.78
CA PRO A 10 11.32 2.85 -1.56
C PRO A 10 12.85 2.87 -1.49
N LEU A 11 13.47 1.72 -1.77
CA LEU A 11 14.92 1.69 -1.98
C LEU A 11 15.31 2.59 -3.17
N PRO A 12 16.53 3.17 -3.18
CA PRO A 12 16.97 4.11 -4.21
C PRO A 12 16.80 3.61 -5.65
N GLU A 13 17.01 2.31 -5.90
CA GLU A 13 16.85 1.68 -7.20
C GLU A 13 15.41 1.63 -7.71
N TYR A 14 14.41 1.80 -6.83
CA TYR A 14 13.00 1.74 -7.16
C TYR A 14 12.31 3.10 -7.20
N LEU A 15 12.99 4.22 -6.91
CA LEU A 15 12.36 5.53 -6.77
C LEU A 15 11.54 5.96 -8.00
N GLU A 16 12.04 5.61 -9.20
CA GLU A 16 11.45 6.03 -10.46
C GLU A 16 10.35 5.09 -10.96
N ASN A 17 10.39 3.80 -10.59
CA ASN A 17 9.42 2.79 -11.03
C ASN A 17 8.60 2.18 -9.89
N PHE A 18 8.67 2.73 -8.67
CA PHE A 18 8.04 2.15 -7.48
C PHE A 18 6.57 1.79 -7.71
N ARG A 19 5.81 2.70 -8.35
CA ARG A 19 4.39 2.48 -8.64
C ARG A 19 4.13 1.29 -9.56
N GLU A 20 5.06 0.98 -10.47
CA GLU A 20 5.02 -0.22 -11.31
C GLU A 20 5.30 -1.46 -10.46
N VAL A 21 6.36 -1.43 -9.65
CA VAL A 21 6.78 -2.55 -8.78
C VAL A 21 5.68 -3.00 -7.83
N VAL A 22 4.92 -2.06 -7.24
CA VAL A 22 3.84 -2.39 -6.30
C VAL A 22 2.46 -2.47 -6.95
N THR A 23 2.36 -2.57 -8.29
CA THR A 23 1.07 -2.65 -8.99
C THR A 23 0.27 -3.88 -8.56
N ASP A 24 0.87 -5.06 -8.60
CA ASP A 24 0.18 -6.32 -8.26
C ASP A 24 -0.31 -6.32 -6.80
N PHE A 25 0.53 -5.84 -5.87
CA PHE A 25 0.12 -5.67 -4.47
C PHE A 25 -1.03 -4.68 -4.32
N THR A 26 -0.96 -3.55 -5.02
CA THR A 26 -2.00 -2.50 -4.98
C THR A 26 -3.34 -3.04 -5.51
N ASP A 27 -3.31 -3.79 -6.60
CA ASP A 27 -4.52 -4.33 -7.23
C ASP A 27 -5.12 -5.48 -6.42
N ALA A 28 -4.29 -6.32 -5.81
CA ALA A 28 -4.74 -7.36 -4.88
C ALA A 28 -5.41 -6.77 -3.63
N ALA A 29 -4.81 -5.75 -3.02
CA ALA A 29 -5.39 -5.07 -1.86
C ALA A 29 -6.75 -4.42 -2.19
N ARG A 30 -6.87 -3.79 -3.36
CA ARG A 30 -8.13 -3.20 -3.83
C ARG A 30 -9.24 -4.22 -4.11
N ALA A 31 -8.87 -5.46 -4.44
CA ALA A 31 -9.82 -6.52 -4.72
C ALA A 31 -10.36 -7.20 -3.44
N GLU A 32 -9.79 -6.90 -2.27
CA GLU A 32 -10.29 -7.41 -1.00
C GLU A 32 -11.70 -6.90 -0.70
N ASP A 33 -12.62 -7.77 -0.27
CA ASP A 33 -13.99 -7.37 0.08
C ASP A 33 -14.03 -6.30 1.18
N GLY A 34 -13.02 -6.29 2.06
CA GLY A 34 -12.87 -5.31 3.13
C GLY A 34 -12.35 -3.94 2.69
N CYS A 35 -11.70 -3.84 1.53
CA CYS A 35 -11.06 -2.61 1.07
C CYS A 35 -12.10 -1.59 0.62
N LEU A 36 -12.06 -0.39 1.21
CA LEU A 36 -12.86 0.75 0.79
C LEU A 36 -12.09 1.62 -0.21
N PHE A 37 -10.80 1.83 0.06
CA PHE A 37 -9.86 2.46 -0.86
C PHE A 37 -8.41 2.12 -0.49
N PHE A 38 -7.53 2.22 -1.48
CA PHE A 38 -6.08 2.00 -1.35
C PHE A 38 -5.34 2.88 -2.36
N GLN A 39 -4.77 3.99 -1.88
CA GLN A 39 -4.33 5.11 -2.73
C GLN A 39 -2.93 5.60 -2.38
N TRP A 40 -2.07 5.65 -3.39
CA TRP A 40 -0.69 6.15 -3.27
C TRP A 40 -0.58 7.60 -3.72
N TYR A 41 0.21 8.37 -2.99
CA TYR A 41 0.56 9.76 -3.29
C TYR A 41 2.08 9.91 -3.20
N ARG A 42 2.68 10.69 -4.09
CA ARG A 42 4.10 11.06 -4.00
C ARG A 42 4.21 12.39 -3.27
N ASN A 43 5.10 12.47 -2.29
CA ASN A 43 5.34 13.71 -1.55
C ASN A 43 6.01 14.75 -2.47
N THR A 44 5.53 15.99 -2.41
CA THR A 44 6.02 17.10 -3.25
C THR A 44 7.27 17.77 -2.71
N ASP A 45 7.49 17.71 -1.39
CA ASP A 45 8.66 18.27 -0.71
C ASP A 45 9.81 17.26 -0.62
N ASP A 46 9.48 15.96 -0.55
CA ASP A 46 10.44 14.85 -0.60
C ASP A 46 10.00 13.81 -1.64
N PRO A 47 10.45 13.93 -2.91
CA PRO A 47 10.07 13.00 -3.97
C PRO A 47 10.50 11.55 -3.75
N GLU A 48 11.32 11.24 -2.75
CA GLU A 48 11.68 9.87 -2.39
C GLU A 48 10.63 9.21 -1.48
N GLU A 49 9.69 9.98 -0.96
CA GLU A 49 8.65 9.49 -0.06
C GLU A 49 7.30 9.35 -0.77
N TYR A 50 6.64 8.23 -0.49
CA TYR A 50 5.25 7.99 -0.83
C TYR A 50 4.40 7.93 0.43
N LEU A 51 3.17 8.42 0.32
CA LEU A 51 2.11 8.21 1.30
C LEU A 51 1.09 7.24 0.70
N LEU A 52 0.85 6.12 1.38
CA LEU A 52 -0.32 5.28 1.15
C LEU A 52 -1.40 5.69 2.15
N ILE A 53 -2.58 6.00 1.63
CA ILE A 53 -3.80 6.15 2.41
C ILE A 53 -4.71 4.98 2.04
N GLU A 54 -5.06 4.18 3.03
CA GLU A 54 -5.92 3.01 2.87
C GLU A 54 -7.04 3.02 3.92
N ALA A 55 -8.20 2.48 3.55
CA ALA A 55 -9.27 2.27 4.49
C ALA A 55 -9.96 0.94 4.28
N TYR A 56 -10.30 0.32 5.40
CA TYR A 56 -10.95 -0.99 5.46
C TYR A 56 -12.23 -0.93 6.29
N LYS A 57 -13.18 -1.82 5.98
CA LYS A 57 -14.36 -2.07 6.83
C LYS A 57 -13.89 -2.53 8.22
N ASP A 58 -14.65 -2.19 9.27
CA ASP A 58 -14.27 -2.54 10.64
C ASP A 58 -14.07 -4.06 10.80
N GLY A 59 -12.94 -4.46 11.38
CA GLY A 59 -12.59 -5.86 11.62
C GLY A 59 -12.12 -6.64 10.38
N THR A 60 -11.88 -5.98 9.25
CA THR A 60 -11.34 -6.61 8.02
C THR A 60 -9.85 -6.34 7.80
N ASP A 61 -9.27 -5.44 8.59
CA ASP A 61 -7.85 -5.07 8.58
C ASP A 61 -6.91 -6.24 8.93
N VAL A 62 -7.34 -7.14 9.82
CA VAL A 62 -6.54 -8.32 10.18
C VAL A 62 -6.39 -9.27 8.98
N ALA A 63 -7.45 -9.44 8.19
CA ALA A 63 -7.39 -10.27 6.99
C ALA A 63 -6.43 -9.67 5.94
N HIS A 64 -6.45 -8.34 5.80
CA HIS A 64 -5.52 -7.62 4.93
C HIS A 64 -4.05 -7.92 5.29
N VAL A 65 -3.63 -7.68 6.53
CA VAL A 65 -2.22 -7.87 6.95
C VAL A 65 -1.78 -9.34 7.01
N GLN A 66 -2.73 -10.28 7.02
CA GLN A 66 -2.45 -11.72 6.97
C GLN A 66 -2.48 -12.30 5.55
N SER A 67 -2.89 -11.52 4.56
CA SER A 67 -2.99 -11.95 3.17
C SER A 67 -1.63 -12.32 2.56
N ASP A 68 -1.66 -13.14 1.52
CA ASP A 68 -0.45 -13.59 0.83
C ASP A 68 0.24 -12.44 0.09
N HIS A 69 -0.53 -11.54 -0.54
CA HIS A 69 0.03 -10.38 -1.23
C HIS A 69 0.64 -9.36 -0.25
N PHE A 70 0.08 -9.19 0.95
CA PHE A 70 0.68 -8.33 1.96
C PHE A 70 2.02 -8.89 2.44
N LYS A 71 2.08 -10.19 2.75
CA LYS A 71 3.35 -10.83 3.15
C LYS A 71 4.40 -10.76 2.06
N ALA A 72 4.01 -11.03 0.81
CA ALA A 72 4.90 -10.89 -0.34
C ALA A 72 5.45 -9.46 -0.46
N ALA A 73 4.59 -8.44 -0.28
CA ALA A 73 5.02 -7.04 -0.30
C ALA A 73 5.96 -6.66 0.86
N CYS A 74 5.92 -7.35 2.00
CA CYS A 74 6.86 -7.15 3.11
C CYS A 74 8.24 -7.79 2.90
N GLU A 75 8.37 -8.70 1.94
CA GLU A 75 9.62 -9.42 1.65
C GLU A 75 10.38 -8.82 0.45
N MET A 76 9.80 -7.83 -0.23
CA MET A 76 10.42 -7.04 -1.31
C MET A 76 11.27 -5.88 -0.76
#